data_AF-A0AAD6EBV4-F1
#
_entry.id   AF-A0AAD6EBV4-F1
#
_cell.length_a   1.000
_cell.length_b   1.000
_cell.length_c   1.000
_cell.angle_alpha   90.00
_cell.angle_beta   90.00
_cell.angle_gamma   90.00
#
_symmetry.space_group_name_H-M   'P 1'
#
loop_
_entity.id
_entity.type
_entity.pdbx_description
1 polymer ?
#
loop_
_entity_poly.entity_id
_entity_poly.type
_entity_poly.pdbx_seq_one_letter_code
_entity_poly.pdbx_strand_id
1 'polypeptide(L)'
;MSTNLPETEPVEQLFLDLPIQDVLNNDAGMQIKEPWSSLYVKAIRDGRFGDAVWARYHISGDVMNGIVSDSGGKTVLEIIREDAVEYRVNEKKEFAKAISFYTKTSREDGHADVIEVIMNIAESNIADLQAELERRG
;
A
#
# COMPACT_ATOMS: atom_id res chain seq x y z
N MET A 1 -11.11 -17.18 6.22
CA MET A 1 -10.05 -18.08 6.74
C MET A 1 -9.06 -17.19 7.46
N SER A 2 -8.78 -17.42 8.75
CA SER A 2 -7.78 -16.62 9.48
C SER A 2 -6.39 -17.02 8.98
N THR A 3 -5.73 -16.11 8.28
CA THR A 3 -4.32 -16.25 7.91
C THR A 3 -3.48 -15.98 9.17
N ASN A 4 -2.60 -16.91 9.55
CA ASN A 4 -1.60 -16.68 10.61
C ASN A 4 -0.53 -15.72 10.07
N LEU A 5 -0.88 -14.44 9.95
CA LEU A 5 0.04 -13.38 9.52
C LEU A 5 0.87 -12.91 10.73
N PRO A 6 2.14 -12.52 10.52
CA PRO A 6 2.93 -11.90 11.58
C PRO A 6 2.26 -10.58 12.00
N GLU A 7 2.14 -10.35 13.31
CA GLU A 7 1.59 -9.09 13.83
C GLU A 7 2.67 -8.11 14.31
N THR A 8 3.87 -8.61 14.62
CA THR A 8 5.02 -7.83 15.12
C THR A 8 5.98 -7.40 14.02
N GLU A 9 5.74 -7.84 12.78
CA GLU A 9 6.52 -7.47 11.60
C GLU A 9 5.56 -7.10 10.47
N PRO A 10 5.99 -6.30 9.48
CA PRO A 10 5.17 -6.00 8.32
C PRO A 10 4.82 -7.27 7.55
N VAL A 11 3.55 -7.41 7.15
CA VAL A 11 3.10 -8.55 6.34
C VAL A 11 3.62 -8.47 4.89
N GLU A 12 3.93 -7.26 4.45
CA GLU A 12 4.53 -6.90 3.17
C GLU A 12 5.35 -5.60 3.40
N GLN A 13 6.54 -5.46 2.80
CA GLN A 13 7.52 -4.45 3.23
C GLN A 13 7.37 -3.08 2.55
N LEU A 14 6.69 -2.99 1.41
CA LEU A 14 6.63 -1.79 0.58
C LEU A 14 5.40 -0.94 0.88
N PHE A 15 4.21 -1.54 0.82
CA PHE A 15 2.94 -0.80 0.98
C PHE A 15 2.23 -1.11 2.29
N LEU A 16 2.50 -2.28 2.91
CA LEU A 16 1.96 -2.65 4.23
C LEU A 16 3.06 -2.69 5.29
N ASP A 17 3.91 -1.67 5.26
CA ASP A 17 5.15 -1.48 6.01
C ASP A 17 4.97 -1.30 7.53
N LEU A 18 3.74 -1.22 8.04
CA LEU A 18 3.46 -1.08 9.46
C LEU A 18 3.09 -2.43 10.09
N PRO A 19 3.77 -2.86 11.16
CA PRO A 19 3.31 -3.96 11.97
C PRO A 19 1.93 -3.69 12.58
N ILE A 20 1.06 -4.71 12.62
CA ILE A 20 -0.26 -4.60 13.25
C ILE A 20 -0.14 -4.13 14.71
N GLN A 21 0.83 -4.67 15.45
CA GLN A 21 1.04 -4.30 16.86
C GLN A 21 1.43 -2.83 17.01
N ASP A 22 2.25 -2.29 16.12
CA ASP A 22 2.65 -0.88 16.17
C ASP A 22 1.46 0.06 15.89
N VAL A 23 0.57 -0.33 14.97
CA VAL A 23 -0.68 0.41 14.71
C VAL A 23 -1.62 0.34 15.91
N LEU A 24 -1.78 -0.83 16.53
CA LEU A 24 -2.65 -1.00 17.69
C LEU A 24 -2.14 -0.28 18.95
N ASN A 25 -0.83 -0.23 19.13
CA ASN A 25 -0.20 0.44 20.27
C ASN A 25 0.06 1.94 20.00
N ASN A 26 -0.19 2.41 18.78
CA ASN A 26 0.14 3.77 18.32
C ASN A 26 1.65 4.09 18.47
N ASP A 27 2.49 3.09 18.22
CA ASP A 27 3.95 3.14 18.37
C ASP A 27 4.67 3.18 17.01
N ALA A 28 3.92 3.36 15.91
CA ALA A 28 4.44 3.39 14.53
C ALA A 28 5.33 4.62 14.20
N GLY A 29 5.62 5.50 15.17
CA GLY A 29 6.45 6.70 14.96
C GLY A 29 5.80 7.78 14.07
N MET A 30 4.53 7.60 13.70
CA MET A 30 3.74 8.52 12.89
C MET A 30 2.36 8.72 13.50
N GLN A 31 1.60 9.67 12.95
CA GLN A 31 0.22 9.87 13.35
C GLN A 31 -0.65 8.70 12.85
N ILE A 32 -1.42 8.08 13.74
CA ILE A 32 -2.37 7.01 13.43
C ILE A 32 -3.79 7.51 13.75
N LYS A 33 -4.70 7.43 12.78
CA LYS A 33 -6.06 7.98 12.87
C LYS A 33 -7.13 6.93 12.62
N GLU A 34 -8.19 7.00 13.41
CA GLU A 34 -9.46 6.33 13.11
C GLU A 34 -10.23 7.06 11.99
N PRO A 35 -11.00 6.34 11.14
CA PRO A 35 -11.26 4.90 11.18
C PRO A 35 -10.16 4.04 10.53
N TRP A 36 -9.12 4.67 9.98
CA TRP A 36 -8.14 4.02 9.10
C TRP A 36 -7.29 2.97 9.80
N SER A 37 -6.88 3.19 11.05
CA SER A 37 -6.19 2.19 11.88
C SER A 37 -7.00 0.91 12.03
N SER A 38 -8.27 1.03 12.42
CA SER A 38 -9.16 -0.12 12.58
C SER A 38 -9.40 -0.85 11.25
N LEU A 39 -9.58 -0.09 10.16
CA LEU A 39 -9.75 -0.65 8.82
C LEU A 39 -8.49 -1.37 8.33
N TYR A 40 -7.31 -0.79 8.54
CA TYR A 40 -6.02 -1.38 8.19
C TYR A 40 -5.82 -2.76 8.84
N VAL A 41 -5.95 -2.82 10.17
CA VAL A 41 -5.76 -4.06 10.94
C VAL A 41 -6.79 -5.12 10.53
N LYS A 42 -8.05 -4.73 10.40
CA LYS A 42 -9.13 -5.65 9.99
C LYS A 42 -8.90 -6.17 8.58
N ALA A 43 -8.56 -5.30 7.63
CA ALA A 43 -8.34 -5.65 6.24
C ALA A 43 -7.18 -6.66 6.08
N ILE A 44 -6.06 -6.48 6.79
CA ILE A 44 -4.95 -7.43 6.79
C ILE A 44 -5.40 -8.80 7.31
N ARG A 45 -6.07 -8.83 8.46
CA ARG A 45 -6.55 -10.09 9.08
C ARG A 45 -7.58 -10.83 8.23
N ASP A 46 -8.37 -10.10 7.45
CA ASP A 46 -9.35 -10.65 6.51
C ASP A 46 -8.73 -11.04 5.15
N GLY A 47 -7.45 -10.73 4.91
CA GLY A 47 -6.79 -10.93 3.62
C GLY A 47 -7.29 -10.00 2.51
N ARG A 48 -7.95 -8.88 2.87
CA ARG A 48 -8.39 -7.83 1.96
C ARG A 48 -7.26 -6.81 1.83
N PHE A 49 -6.24 -7.15 1.06
CA PHE A 49 -5.00 -6.38 0.99
C PHE A 49 -5.11 -5.06 0.22
N GLY A 50 -6.04 -4.93 -0.74
CA GLY A 50 -6.33 -3.65 -1.39
C GLY A 50 -6.91 -2.65 -0.40
N ASP A 51 -7.88 -3.09 0.41
CA ASP A 51 -8.44 -2.30 1.51
C ASP A 51 -7.37 -1.92 2.54
N ALA A 52 -6.42 -2.82 2.82
CA ALA A 52 -5.34 -2.56 3.75
C ALA A 52 -4.38 -1.48 3.22
N VAL A 53 -3.96 -1.56 1.96
CA VAL A 53 -3.11 -0.52 1.34
C VAL A 53 -3.87 0.80 1.31
N TRP A 54 -5.15 0.80 0.91
CA TRP A 54 -5.97 1.99 0.93
C TRP A 54 -5.99 2.65 2.31
N ALA A 55 -6.27 1.87 3.36
CA ALA A 55 -6.28 2.37 4.73
C ALA A 55 -4.91 2.89 5.17
N ARG A 56 -3.81 2.24 4.78
CA ARG A 56 -2.45 2.65 5.11
C ARG A 56 -2.08 4.03 4.55
N TYR A 57 -2.51 4.34 3.33
CA TYR A 57 -2.26 5.65 2.72
C TYR A 57 -3.16 6.76 3.30
N HIS A 58 -4.20 6.41 4.05
CA HIS A 58 -5.04 7.37 4.76
C HIS A 58 -4.72 7.48 6.26
N ILE A 59 -3.83 6.63 6.78
CA ILE A 59 -3.69 6.39 8.23
C ILE A 59 -3.23 7.62 9.02
N SER A 60 -2.47 8.52 8.39
CA SER A 60 -2.03 9.80 8.93
C SER A 60 -3.13 10.86 9.00
N GLY A 61 -4.22 10.69 8.23
CA GLY A 61 -5.30 11.66 8.13
C GLY A 61 -4.96 12.91 7.30
N ASP A 62 -3.94 12.83 6.46
CA ASP A 62 -3.53 13.87 5.51
C ASP A 62 -4.34 13.86 4.20
N VAL A 63 -5.27 12.94 4.03
CA VAL A 63 -6.15 12.86 2.86
C VAL A 63 -7.44 13.65 3.09
N MET A 64 -7.68 14.67 2.27
CA MET A 64 -8.90 15.48 2.29
C MET A 64 -9.58 15.44 0.92
N ASN A 65 -10.86 15.07 0.88
CA ASN A 65 -11.64 14.92 -0.35
C ASN A 65 -10.95 14.01 -1.39
N GLY A 66 -10.27 12.96 -0.93
CA GLY A 66 -9.53 12.01 -1.78
C GLY A 66 -8.17 12.50 -2.28
N ILE A 67 -7.76 13.71 -1.90
CA ILE A 67 -6.47 14.32 -2.27
C ILE A 67 -5.51 14.26 -1.09
N VAL A 68 -4.29 13.79 -1.34
CA VAL A 68 -3.23 13.76 -0.33
C VAL A 68 -2.69 15.17 -0.13
N SER A 69 -2.62 15.64 1.12
CA SER A 69 -2.07 16.96 1.43
C SER A 69 -0.62 17.08 0.94
N ASP A 70 -0.22 18.27 0.49
CA ASP A 70 1.12 18.57 -0.01
C ASP A 70 1.61 17.73 -1.22
N SER A 71 0.72 16.95 -1.85
CA SER A 71 1.05 16.10 -3.01
C SER A 71 1.02 16.79 -4.37
N GLY A 72 0.68 18.10 -4.40
CA GLY A 72 0.42 18.82 -5.65
C GLY A 72 -0.93 18.50 -6.29
N GLY A 73 -1.91 18.02 -5.50
CA GLY A 73 -3.27 17.74 -5.96
C GLY A 73 -3.51 16.30 -6.43
N LYS A 74 -2.65 15.37 -6.02
CA LYS A 74 -2.75 13.95 -6.38
C LYS A 74 -3.73 13.21 -5.48
N THR A 75 -4.45 12.29 -6.09
CA THR A 75 -5.26 11.29 -5.41
C THR A 75 -4.40 10.22 -4.77
N VAL A 76 -4.98 9.47 -3.83
CA VAL A 76 -4.30 8.33 -3.19
C VAL A 76 -3.89 7.25 -4.21
N LEU A 77 -4.71 6.97 -5.22
CA LEU A 77 -4.35 6.01 -6.28
C LEU A 77 -3.16 6.48 -7.12
N GLU A 78 -3.08 7.79 -7.40
CA GLU A 78 -1.93 8.35 -8.12
C GLU A 78 -0.64 8.24 -7.30
N ILE A 79 -0.70 8.48 -5.99
CA ILE A 79 0.45 8.28 -5.10
C ILE A 79 0.85 6.80 -5.03
N ILE A 80 -0.09 5.89 -4.84
CA ILE A 80 0.19 4.45 -4.84
C ILE A 80 0.84 4.01 -6.16
N ARG A 81 0.35 4.54 -7.30
CA ARG A 81 0.97 4.28 -8.60
C ARG A 81 2.41 4.80 -8.64
N GLU A 82 2.64 6.03 -8.21
CA GLU A 82 3.97 6.65 -8.19
C GLU A 82 4.97 5.85 -7.34
N ASP A 83 4.55 5.40 -6.16
CA ASP A 83 5.35 4.56 -5.27
C ASP A 83 5.59 3.19 -5.89
N ALA A 84 4.57 2.59 -6.52
CA ALA A 84 4.72 1.32 -7.23
C ALA A 84 5.75 1.40 -8.37
N VAL A 85 5.77 2.52 -9.12
CA VAL A 85 6.79 2.76 -10.16
C VAL A 85 8.18 2.81 -9.52
N GLU A 86 8.33 3.57 -8.44
CA GLU A 86 9.61 3.70 -7.73
C GLU A 86 10.11 2.34 -7.20
N TYR A 87 9.26 1.61 -6.50
CA TYR A 87 9.60 0.29 -5.96
C TYR A 87 9.88 -0.73 -7.06
N ARG A 88 9.15 -0.70 -8.18
CA ARG A 88 9.38 -1.62 -9.30
C ARG A 88 10.77 -1.44 -9.90
N VAL A 89 11.27 -0.21 -9.93
CA VAL A 89 12.57 0.15 -10.51
C VAL A 89 13.70 -0.06 -9.49
N ASN A 90 13.52 0.40 -8.25
CA ASN A 90 14.58 0.49 -7.25
C ASN A 90 14.60 -0.73 -6.30
N GLU A 91 13.43 -1.23 -5.90
CA GLU A 91 13.25 -2.29 -4.88
C GLU A 91 12.79 -3.61 -5.51
N LYS A 92 13.46 -4.03 -6.60
CA LYS A 92 12.97 -5.10 -7.50
C LYS A 92 12.60 -6.41 -6.81
N LYS A 93 13.39 -6.82 -5.81
CA LYS A 93 13.19 -8.11 -5.11
C LYS A 93 12.00 -8.02 -4.15
N GLU A 94 11.89 -6.93 -3.43
CA GLU A 94 10.82 -6.62 -2.48
C GLU A 94 9.51 -6.43 -3.26
N PHE A 95 9.55 -5.75 -4.40
CA PHE A 95 8.41 -5.60 -5.29
C PHE A 95 7.92 -6.94 -5.81
N ALA A 96 8.81 -7.84 -6.24
CA ALA A 96 8.41 -9.18 -6.66
C ALA A 96 7.74 -9.99 -5.53
N LYS A 97 8.18 -9.82 -4.27
CA LYS A 97 7.50 -10.42 -3.10
C LYS A 97 6.12 -9.82 -2.89
N ALA A 98 5.97 -8.50 -3.02
CA ALA A 98 4.70 -7.80 -2.90
C ALA A 98 3.68 -8.32 -3.93
N ILE A 99 4.09 -8.48 -5.19
CA ILE A 99 3.24 -9.07 -6.24
C ILE A 99 2.79 -10.49 -5.86
N SER A 100 3.72 -11.35 -5.41
CA SER A 100 3.35 -12.68 -4.95
C SER A 100 2.41 -12.66 -3.74
N PHE A 101 2.50 -11.65 -2.88
CA PHE A 101 1.63 -11.48 -1.72
C PHE A 101 0.21 -11.10 -2.15
N TYR A 102 0.08 -10.09 -3.04
CA TYR A 102 -1.22 -9.58 -3.50
C TYR A 102 -2.03 -10.55 -4.36
N THR A 103 -1.40 -11.57 -4.98
CA THR A 103 -2.13 -12.65 -5.66
C THR A 103 -3.06 -13.45 -4.73
N LYS A 104 -2.89 -13.34 -3.41
CA LYS A 104 -3.69 -14.01 -2.38
C LYS A 104 -4.84 -13.15 -1.85
N THR A 105 -5.05 -11.96 -2.41
CA THR A 105 -6.10 -11.03 -1.96
C THR A 105 -7.48 -11.69 -2.03
N SER A 106 -8.27 -11.51 -0.98
CA SER A 106 -9.64 -12.01 -0.89
C SER A 106 -10.51 -11.43 -2.01
N ARG A 107 -11.50 -12.21 -2.47
CA ARG A 107 -12.51 -11.73 -3.44
C ARG A 107 -13.49 -10.72 -2.83
N GLU A 108 -13.47 -10.57 -1.51
CA GLU A 108 -14.29 -9.63 -0.74
C GLU A 108 -13.59 -8.28 -0.54
N ASP A 109 -12.43 -8.09 -1.15
CA ASP A 109 -11.69 -6.83 -1.13
C ASP A 109 -12.49 -5.72 -1.83
N GLY A 110 -12.66 -4.59 -1.14
CA GLY A 110 -13.41 -3.45 -1.65
C GLY A 110 -12.61 -2.54 -2.57
N HIS A 111 -11.29 -2.68 -2.57
CA HIS A 111 -10.32 -1.85 -3.28
C HIS A 111 -9.46 -2.70 -4.23
N ALA A 112 -10.13 -3.47 -5.09
CA ALA A 112 -9.48 -4.20 -6.17
C ALA A 112 -8.73 -3.26 -7.13
N ASP A 113 -9.18 -2.01 -7.27
CA ASP A 113 -8.53 -0.97 -8.05
C ASP A 113 -7.10 -0.67 -7.57
N VAL A 114 -6.87 -0.67 -6.26
CA VAL A 114 -5.52 -0.53 -5.67
C VAL A 114 -4.61 -1.68 -6.10
N ILE A 115 -5.10 -2.92 -6.02
CA ILE A 115 -4.34 -4.10 -6.43
C ILE A 115 -4.08 -4.08 -7.93
N GLU A 116 -5.08 -3.72 -8.74
CA GLU A 116 -4.94 -3.58 -10.19
C GLU A 116 -3.86 -2.56 -10.56
N VAL A 117 -3.82 -1.39 -9.91
CA VAL A 117 -2.76 -0.39 -10.13
C VAL A 117 -1.37 -1.00 -9.91
N ILE A 118 -1.17 -1.68 -8.77
CA ILE A 118 0.14 -2.29 -8.43
C ILE A 118 0.51 -3.39 -9.44
N MET A 119 -0.44 -4.25 -9.81
CA MET A 119 -0.23 -5.34 -10.77
C MET A 119 0.07 -4.83 -12.18
N ASN A 120 -0.63 -3.78 -12.63
CA ASN A 120 -0.36 -3.15 -13.94
C ASN A 120 1.06 -2.59 -14.03
N ILE A 121 1.61 -2.04 -12.93
CA ILE A 121 3.01 -1.61 -12.89
C ILE A 121 3.96 -2.81 -12.95
N ALA A 122 3.61 -3.94 -12.34
CA ALA A 122 4.42 -5.16 -12.43
C ALA A 122 4.58 -5.67 -13.87
N GLU A 123 3.51 -5.55 -14.67
CA GLU A 123 3.45 -5.96 -16.08
C GLU A 123 4.04 -4.93 -17.04
N SER A 124 4.21 -3.69 -16.59
CA SER A 124 4.76 -2.60 -17.40
C SER A 124 6.23 -2.80 -17.75
N ASN A 125 6.65 -2.23 -18.89
CA ASN A 125 8.04 -2.30 -19.33
C ASN A 125 8.94 -1.49 -18.38
N ILE A 126 9.96 -2.14 -17.82
CA ILE A 126 10.84 -1.51 -16.83
C ILE A 126 11.63 -0.32 -17.38
N ALA A 127 11.97 -0.28 -18.67
CA ALA A 127 12.69 0.83 -19.28
C ALA A 127 11.81 2.09 -19.38
N ASP A 128 10.51 1.91 -19.69
CA ASP A 128 9.56 3.01 -19.73
C ASP A 128 9.33 3.59 -18.32
N LEU A 129 9.26 2.72 -17.31
CA LEU A 129 9.16 3.12 -15.90
C LEU A 129 10.41 3.88 -15.43
N GLN A 130 11.60 3.45 -15.82
CA GLN A 130 12.85 4.16 -15.53
C GLN A 130 12.85 5.57 -16.15
N ALA A 131 12.47 5.67 -17.42
CA ALA A 131 12.36 6.96 -18.11
C ALA A 131 11.24 7.85 -17.54
N GLU A 132 10.19 7.27 -16.93
CA GLU A 132 9.18 8.02 -16.18
C GLU A 132 9.76 8.63 -14.90
N LEU A 133 10.52 7.86 -14.10
CA LEU A 133 11.16 8.36 -12.88
C LEU A 133 12.17 9.46 -13.18
N GLU A 134 13.00 9.29 -14.21
CA GLU A 134 13.99 10.30 -14.62
C GLU A 134 13.36 11.64 -15.03
N ARG A 135 12.11 11.64 -15.50
CA ARG A 135 11.38 12.87 -15.86
C ARG A 135 10.71 13.55 -14.66
N ARG A 136 10.56 12.85 -13.53
CA ARG A 136 9.94 13.36 -12.30
C ARG A 136 10.95 14.02 -11.36
N GLY A 137 12.23 13.62 -11.43
CA GLY A 137 13.34 14.20 -10.66
C GLY A 137 13.93 15.44 -11.32
#